data_AF-A0A7S3SJ46-F1
#
_entry.id   AF-A0A7S3SJ46-F1
#
_cell.length_a   1.000
_cell.length_b   1.000
_cell.length_c   1.000
_cell.angle_alpha   90.00
_cell.angle_beta   90.00
_cell.angle_gamma   90.00
#
_symmetry.space_group_name_H-M   'P 1'
#
loop_
_entity.id
_entity.type
_entity.pdbx_description
1 polymer ?
#
loop_
_entity_poly.entity_id
_entity_poly.type
_entity_poly.pdbx_seq_one_letter_code
_entity_poly.pdbx_strand_id
1 'polypeptide(L)'
;ELRPRCVPSAVTSACARPSTSAVAREPTSARGGSSFTPSLPPIKQDYEVRLHPSGTVFKLLCESTWGDIHYLGLNGVEILSPDGRCLDLSSATITADPLGVCVLPGMARDARTVDQLLLGCESTCGWLAPYTPGTSCEVTIRLPGPITIGAVRLYNYAKTPARGVKDFQLILDGSIIFGGVLRAAPLRRPT
;
A
#
# COMPACT_ATOMS: atom_id res chain seq x y z
N GLU A 1 -16.63 -14.60 23.87
CA GLU A 1 -17.09 -14.27 22.51
C GLU A 1 -17.26 -12.77 22.38
N LEU A 2 -16.77 -12.15 21.29
CA LEU A 2 -17.27 -10.92 20.66
C LEU A 2 -16.21 -10.34 19.71
N ARG A 3 -16.46 -10.48 18.41
CA ARG A 3 -15.95 -9.67 17.29
C ARG A 3 -17.16 -9.42 16.37
N PRO A 4 -17.14 -8.44 15.44
CA PRO A 4 -17.09 -7.00 15.68
C PRO A 4 -18.27 -6.29 14.96
N ARG A 5 -18.64 -5.07 15.38
CA ARG A 5 -19.66 -4.28 14.68
C ARG A 5 -19.06 -3.54 13.49
N CYS A 6 -19.32 -4.07 12.30
CA CYS A 6 -19.12 -3.37 11.03
C CYS A 6 -20.32 -2.41 10.82
N VAL A 7 -20.05 -1.13 10.53
CA VAL A 7 -21.10 -0.16 10.22
C VAL A 7 -21.23 -0.07 8.69
N PRO A 8 -22.43 -0.26 8.10
CA PRO A 8 -22.61 -0.20 6.66
C PRO A 8 -22.67 1.24 6.18
N SER A 9 -21.93 1.56 5.11
CA SER A 9 -22.16 2.79 4.34
C SER A 9 -22.96 2.43 3.11
N ALA A 10 -24.26 2.66 3.17
CA ALA A 10 -25.18 2.55 2.05
C ALA A 10 -25.32 3.91 1.38
N VAL A 11 -24.80 4.04 0.15
CA VAL A 11 -25.34 4.98 -0.85
C VAL A 11 -25.48 4.20 -2.14
N THR A 12 -26.68 3.70 -2.36
CA THR A 12 -27.17 3.17 -3.63
C THR A 12 -27.60 4.36 -4.50
N SER A 13 -27.22 4.41 -5.77
CA SER A 13 -28.20 4.33 -6.86
C SER A 13 -27.55 4.48 -8.24
N ALA A 14 -27.80 3.46 -9.06
CA ALA A 14 -28.06 3.46 -10.49
C ALA A 14 -27.37 4.51 -11.39
N CYS A 15 -26.51 4.01 -12.28
CA CYS A 15 -26.62 4.40 -13.68
C CYS A 15 -26.64 3.12 -14.51
N ALA A 16 -27.83 2.77 -14.99
CA ALA A 16 -28.04 1.70 -15.95
C ALA A 16 -28.55 2.32 -17.25
N ARG A 17 -28.11 1.69 -18.35
CA ARG A 17 -28.68 1.64 -19.71
C ARG A 17 -28.17 2.69 -20.72
N PRO A 18 -28.09 2.34 -22.04
CA PRO A 18 -28.92 1.32 -22.70
C PRO A 18 -28.19 0.26 -23.52
N SER A 19 -28.76 -0.94 -23.52
CA SER A 19 -28.63 -1.93 -24.59
C SER A 19 -29.38 -1.39 -25.80
N THR A 20 -28.66 -0.86 -26.79
CA THR A 20 -29.22 -0.60 -28.11
C THR A 20 -29.26 -1.90 -28.89
N SER A 21 -30.47 -2.41 -29.16
CA SER A 21 -30.71 -3.45 -30.16
C SER A 21 -30.33 -2.91 -31.53
N ALA A 22 -29.17 -3.33 -32.04
CA ALA A 22 -28.79 -3.10 -33.43
C ALA A 22 -29.69 -3.93 -34.34
N VAL A 23 -30.75 -3.32 -34.86
CA VAL A 23 -31.43 -3.81 -36.06
C VAL A 23 -30.43 -3.65 -37.21
N ALA A 24 -30.02 -4.77 -37.82
CA ALA A 24 -29.20 -4.77 -39.01
C ALA A 24 -29.94 -4.03 -40.13
N ARG A 25 -29.46 -2.84 -40.50
CA ARG A 25 -29.74 -2.22 -41.78
C ARG A 25 -28.50 -2.40 -42.65
N GLU A 26 -28.66 -3.09 -43.76
CA GLU A 26 -27.62 -3.20 -44.79
C GLU A 26 -27.21 -1.80 -45.28
N PRO A 27 -25.90 -1.51 -45.39
CA PRO A 27 -25.45 -0.25 -45.96
C PRO A 27 -25.50 -0.33 -47.49
N THR A 28 -26.37 0.50 -48.08
CA THR A 28 -26.32 0.87 -49.49
C THR A 28 -25.00 1.55 -49.83
N SER A 29 -24.36 1.07 -50.90
CA SER A 29 -23.15 1.60 -51.54
C SER A 29 -23.18 3.13 -51.69
N ALA A 30 -22.20 3.81 -51.09
CA ALA A 30 -21.83 5.17 -51.45
C ALA A 30 -20.30 5.33 -51.46
N ARG A 31 -19.82 5.81 -52.62
CA ARG A 31 -18.43 6.04 -53.01
C ARG A 31 -17.71 7.08 -52.14
N GLY A 32 -16.41 6.86 -51.97
CA GLY A 32 -15.41 7.92 -51.90
C GLY A 32 -15.24 8.61 -50.55
N GLY A 33 -14.47 7.99 -49.65
CA GLY A 33 -13.93 8.65 -48.46
C GLY A 33 -12.59 8.03 -48.12
N SER A 34 -11.52 8.82 -48.15
CA SER A 34 -10.19 8.44 -47.67
C SER A 34 -10.32 7.90 -46.25
N SER A 35 -10.03 6.60 -46.07
CA SER A 35 -9.99 5.99 -44.76
C SER A 35 -8.81 6.57 -43.99
N PHE A 36 -9.08 7.43 -43.01
CA PHE A 36 -8.08 7.79 -42.01
C PHE A 36 -7.77 6.54 -41.19
N THR A 37 -6.72 5.81 -41.56
CA THR A 37 -6.09 4.82 -40.72
C THR A 37 -5.08 5.55 -39.84
N PRO A 38 -5.32 5.75 -38.53
CA PRO A 38 -4.30 6.29 -37.66
C PRO A 38 -3.16 5.27 -37.57
N SER A 39 -2.06 5.56 -38.27
CA SER A 39 -0.83 4.74 -38.29
C SER A 39 0.04 4.98 -37.06
N LEU A 40 -0.57 5.15 -35.88
CA LEU A 40 0.23 5.29 -34.67
C LEU A 40 1.01 3.99 -34.47
N PRO A 41 2.34 4.05 -34.29
CA PRO A 41 3.12 2.88 -33.96
C PRO A 41 2.52 2.25 -32.69
N PRO A 42 2.53 0.92 -32.55
CA PRO A 42 2.08 0.26 -31.33
C PRO A 42 2.81 0.88 -30.14
N ILE A 43 2.07 1.51 -29.23
CA ILE A 43 2.63 1.99 -27.97
C ILE A 43 3.10 0.73 -27.24
N LYS A 44 4.42 0.57 -27.08
CA LYS A 44 4.98 -0.48 -26.23
C LYS A 44 4.58 -0.13 -24.81
N GLN A 45 3.63 -0.88 -24.29
CA GLN A 45 3.25 -0.80 -22.89
C GLN A 45 4.36 -1.50 -22.10
N ASP A 46 5.28 -0.72 -21.54
CA ASP A 46 6.43 -1.22 -20.77
C ASP A 46 6.04 -1.66 -19.34
N TYR A 47 4.74 -1.76 -19.03
CA TYR A 47 4.22 -2.18 -17.73
C TYR A 47 3.14 -3.26 -17.87
N GLU A 48 3.25 -4.33 -17.08
CA GLU A 48 2.20 -5.33 -16.95
C GLU A 48 1.23 -4.92 -15.83
N VAL A 49 -0.07 -4.88 -16.13
CA VAL A 49 -1.10 -4.75 -15.10
C VAL A 49 -1.29 -6.12 -14.45
N ARG A 50 -0.45 -6.44 -13.46
CA ARG A 50 -0.62 -7.68 -12.68
C ARG A 50 -1.82 -7.53 -11.77
N LEU A 51 -2.91 -8.21 -12.12
CA LEU A 51 -4.05 -8.38 -11.22
C LEU A 51 -3.57 -9.25 -10.05
N HIS A 52 -3.38 -8.62 -8.89
CA HIS A 52 -2.87 -9.20 -7.66
C HIS A 52 -1.42 -9.71 -7.74
N PRO A 53 -0.42 -8.89 -7.38
CA PRO A 53 0.97 -9.34 -7.41
C PRO A 53 1.18 -10.47 -6.39
N SER A 54 1.92 -11.49 -6.80
CA SER A 54 2.25 -12.65 -5.96
C SER A 54 3.75 -12.77 -5.77
N GLY A 55 4.18 -13.13 -4.56
CA GLY A 55 5.58 -13.23 -4.22
C GLY A 55 5.84 -13.61 -2.77
N THR A 56 7.12 -13.66 -2.39
CA THR A 56 7.58 -14.17 -1.08
C THR A 56 8.25 -13.10 -0.22
N VAL A 57 8.87 -12.10 -0.85
CA VAL A 57 9.60 -11.02 -0.18
C VAL A 57 8.89 -9.71 -0.46
N PHE A 58 8.17 -9.23 0.54
CA PHE A 58 7.52 -7.92 0.52
C PHE A 58 8.44 -6.89 1.18
N LYS A 59 8.66 -5.75 0.52
CA LYS A 59 9.37 -4.62 1.10
C LYS A 59 8.51 -3.37 1.08
N LEU A 60 8.59 -2.62 2.16
CA LEU A 60 8.06 -1.28 2.30
C LEU A 60 9.24 -0.32 2.43
N LEU A 61 9.46 0.49 1.39
CA LEU A 61 10.47 1.52 1.37
C LEU A 61 9.84 2.85 1.78
N CYS A 62 10.27 3.41 2.91
CA CYS A 62 9.77 4.68 3.44
C CYS A 62 10.78 5.78 3.11
N GLU A 63 10.40 6.76 2.29
CA GLU A 63 11.33 7.72 1.68
C GLU A 63 11.32 9.08 2.37
N SER A 64 10.16 9.48 2.91
CA SER A 64 10.01 10.78 3.56
C SER A 64 9.02 10.77 4.71
N THR A 65 9.04 11.84 5.51
CA THR A 65 8.14 12.07 6.64
C THR A 65 7.22 13.27 6.40
N TRP A 66 6.24 13.46 7.28
CA TRP A 66 5.38 14.65 7.28
C TRP A 66 6.02 15.91 7.91
N GLY A 67 7.27 15.84 8.36
CA GLY A 67 8.00 17.02 8.84
C GLY A 67 9.11 16.78 9.87
N ASP A 68 9.25 15.57 10.42
CA ASP A 68 10.35 15.24 11.34
C ASP A 68 11.61 14.83 10.55
N ILE A 69 12.73 15.48 10.85
CA ILE A 69 14.02 15.26 10.16
C ILE A 69 14.88 14.17 10.80
N HIS A 70 14.48 13.64 11.96
CA HIS A 70 15.28 12.71 12.75
C HIS A 70 14.64 11.34 12.88
N TYR A 71 13.31 11.27 12.74
CA TYR A 71 12.56 10.04 12.99
C TYR A 71 11.47 9.81 11.97
N LEU A 72 11.33 8.54 11.60
CA LEU A 72 10.28 8.03 10.72
C LEU A 72 9.60 6.84 11.40
N GLY A 73 8.27 6.80 11.38
CA GLY A 73 7.52 5.76 12.07
C GLY A 73 6.24 5.34 11.39
N LEU A 74 5.79 4.15 11.78
CA LEU A 74 4.52 3.54 11.40
C LEU A 74 3.94 2.80 12.61
N ASN A 75 2.62 2.79 12.72
CA ASN A 75 1.93 2.06 13.78
C ASN A 75 1.73 0.58 13.42
N GLY A 76 1.53 0.25 12.15
CA GLY A 76 1.22 -1.11 11.74
C GLY A 76 1.16 -1.31 10.23
N VAL A 77 1.28 -2.56 9.81
CA VAL A 77 1.12 -3.01 8.41
C VAL A 77 0.24 -4.25 8.38
N GLU A 78 -0.78 -4.25 7.51
CA GLU A 78 -1.59 -5.44 7.21
C GLU A 78 -1.52 -5.73 5.71
N ILE A 79 -1.33 -7.01 5.37
CA ILE A 79 -1.42 -7.51 4.00
C ILE A 79 -2.73 -8.28 3.87
N LEU A 80 -3.53 -7.97 2.86
CA LEU A 80 -4.82 -8.59 2.58
C LEU A 80 -4.72 -9.47 1.34
N SER A 81 -5.42 -10.60 1.35
CA SER A 81 -5.65 -11.44 0.17
C SER A 81 -6.59 -10.75 -0.83
N PRO A 82 -6.68 -11.24 -2.08
CA PRO A 82 -7.66 -10.77 -3.06
C PRO A 82 -9.11 -10.85 -2.57
N ASP A 83 -9.41 -11.79 -1.68
CA ASP A 83 -10.73 -11.95 -1.06
C ASP A 83 -10.99 -10.94 0.08
N GLY A 84 -10.06 -10.02 0.34
CA GLY A 84 -10.16 -9.00 1.38
C GLY A 84 -9.91 -9.51 2.80
N ARG A 85 -9.32 -10.71 2.97
CA ARG A 85 -8.97 -11.26 4.29
C ARG A 85 -7.55 -10.87 4.68
N CYS A 86 -7.34 -10.47 5.93
CA CYS A 86 -5.98 -10.23 6.44
C CYS A 86 -5.20 -11.55 6.46
N LEU A 87 -3.99 -11.54 5.89
CA LEU A 87 -3.10 -12.69 5.90
C LEU A 87 -2.49 -12.86 7.29
N ASP A 88 -2.35 -14.11 7.71
CA ASP A 88 -1.62 -14.43 8.93
C ASP A 88 -0.11 -14.37 8.67
N LEU A 89 0.55 -13.41 9.31
CA LEU A 89 2.00 -13.18 9.21
C LEU A 89 2.76 -13.76 10.41
N SER A 90 2.12 -14.58 11.25
CA SER A 90 2.73 -15.20 12.44
C SER A 90 3.99 -16.02 12.15
N SER A 91 4.06 -16.63 10.96
CA SER A 91 5.21 -17.43 10.49
C SER A 91 6.17 -16.63 9.60
N ALA A 92 5.87 -15.35 9.35
CA ALA A 92 6.73 -14.49 8.54
C ALA A 92 7.90 -13.94 9.37
N THR A 93 9.03 -13.70 8.71
CA THR A 93 10.18 -13.01 9.30
C THR A 93 10.13 -11.54 8.89
N ILE A 94 10.14 -10.64 9.87
CA ILE A 94 10.19 -9.19 9.64
C ILE A 94 11.54 -8.62 10.07
N THR A 95 12.10 -7.74 9.25
CA THR A 95 13.35 -7.02 9.52
C THR A 95 13.23 -5.59 9.04
N ALA A 96 13.97 -4.66 9.63
CA ALA A 96 14.07 -3.30 9.11
C ALA A 96 15.51 -2.78 9.14
N ASP A 97 15.79 -1.85 8.24
CA ASP A 97 16.99 -1.04 8.24
C ASP A 97 16.60 0.45 8.23
N PRO A 98 16.75 1.16 9.35
CA PRO A 98 17.19 0.67 10.67
C PRO A 98 16.09 -0.08 11.44
N LEU A 99 16.49 -0.98 12.36
CA LEU A 99 15.57 -1.84 13.14
C LEU A 99 14.54 -1.06 13.97
N GLY A 100 14.95 0.12 14.43
CA GLY A 100 14.17 1.03 15.26
C GLY A 100 15.11 1.96 16.01
N VAL A 101 14.58 2.82 16.89
CA VAL A 101 15.40 3.71 17.72
C VAL A 101 16.33 2.97 18.69
N CYS A 102 16.12 1.67 18.91
CA CYS A 102 16.95 0.84 19.77
C CYS A 102 18.41 0.74 19.30
N VAL A 103 18.70 1.07 18.03
CA VAL A 103 20.06 1.12 17.50
C VAL A 103 20.84 2.36 17.97
N LEU A 104 20.16 3.37 18.54
CA LEU A 104 20.80 4.59 19.02
C LEU A 104 21.46 4.37 20.40
N PRO A 105 22.58 5.06 20.69
CA PRO A 105 23.22 4.99 22.00
C PRO A 105 22.24 5.35 23.13
N GLY A 106 22.16 4.49 24.16
CA GLY A 106 21.27 4.68 25.31
C GLY A 106 19.82 4.25 25.09
N MET A 107 19.43 3.76 23.90
CA MET A 107 18.06 3.37 23.58
C MET A 107 17.86 1.85 23.40
N ALA A 108 18.83 1.01 23.74
CA ALA A 108 18.80 -0.44 23.48
C ALA A 108 17.59 -1.20 24.06
N ARG A 109 16.89 -0.64 25.05
CA ARG A 109 15.68 -1.24 25.67
C ARG A 109 14.36 -0.65 25.15
N ASP A 110 14.41 0.20 24.12
CA ASP A 110 13.21 0.81 23.54
C ASP A 110 12.39 -0.22 22.76
N ALA A 111 11.08 -0.25 23.00
CA ALA A 111 10.16 -1.24 22.42
C ALA A 111 9.67 -0.91 21.01
N ARG A 112 10.08 0.24 20.42
CA ARG A 112 9.67 0.68 19.08
C ARG A 112 10.46 -0.02 17.97
N THR A 113 10.45 -1.35 17.97
CA THR A 113 11.09 -2.20 16.96
C THR A 113 10.13 -2.56 15.82
N VAL A 114 10.68 -3.07 14.73
CA VAL A 114 9.91 -3.44 13.53
C VAL A 114 8.81 -4.48 13.80
N ASP A 115 9.00 -5.36 14.80
CA ASP A 115 8.03 -6.39 15.17
C ASP A 115 6.66 -5.82 15.56
N GLN A 116 6.64 -4.58 16.05
CA GLN A 116 5.42 -3.85 16.38
C GLN A 116 4.51 -3.65 15.17
N LEU A 117 5.05 -3.66 13.94
CA LEU A 117 4.27 -3.48 12.72
C LEU A 117 3.30 -4.63 12.45
N LEU A 118 3.66 -5.86 12.85
CA LEU A 118 2.82 -7.05 12.65
C LEU A 118 1.62 -7.10 13.61
N LEU A 119 1.63 -6.29 14.68
CA LEU A 119 0.50 -6.14 15.60
C LEU A 119 -0.62 -5.27 15.03
N GLY A 120 -0.39 -4.59 13.89
CA GLY A 120 -1.39 -3.75 13.22
C GLY A 120 -1.85 -2.58 14.10
N CYS A 121 -3.17 -2.36 14.18
CA CYS A 121 -3.75 -1.28 14.99
C CYS A 121 -3.62 -1.48 16.50
N GLU A 122 -3.29 -2.69 16.95
CA GLU A 122 -3.21 -3.04 18.38
C GLU A 122 -1.86 -2.64 19.02
N SER A 123 -0.87 -2.17 18.24
CA SER A 123 0.39 -1.71 18.81
C SER A 123 0.23 -0.41 19.58
N THR A 124 0.61 -0.42 20.86
CA THR A 124 0.66 0.76 21.74
C THR A 124 1.74 1.78 21.31
N CYS A 125 2.79 1.32 20.62
CA CYS A 125 4.01 2.12 20.38
C CYS A 125 4.30 2.36 18.90
N GLY A 126 4.00 1.39 18.03
CA GLY A 126 4.46 1.37 16.64
C GLY A 126 5.98 1.20 16.50
N TRP A 127 6.42 1.05 15.26
CA TRP A 127 7.83 1.13 14.89
C TRP A 127 8.24 2.59 14.73
N LEU A 128 9.43 2.92 15.23
CA LEU A 128 10.06 4.22 15.00
C LEU A 128 11.55 4.01 14.75
N ALA A 129 12.04 4.55 13.65
CA ALA A 129 13.41 4.42 13.19
C ALA A 129 14.11 5.78 13.16
N PRO A 130 15.43 5.84 13.41
CA PRO A 130 16.21 7.02 13.06
C PRO A 130 16.16 7.23 11.55
N TYR A 131 16.04 8.49 11.15
CA TYR A 131 15.85 8.92 9.77
C TYR A 131 16.75 10.10 9.46
N THR A 132 17.23 10.16 8.22
CA THR A 132 17.93 11.33 7.68
C THR A 132 17.27 11.71 6.35
N PRO A 133 16.93 13.00 6.12
CA PRO A 133 16.33 13.42 4.86
C PRO A 133 17.17 13.01 3.65
N GLY A 134 16.52 12.46 2.62
CA GLY A 134 17.18 11.94 1.42
C GLY A 134 17.68 10.50 1.54
N THR A 135 17.53 9.86 2.70
CA THR A 135 17.70 8.40 2.87
C THR A 135 16.34 7.72 2.97
N SER A 136 16.31 6.39 2.83
CA SER A 136 15.10 5.59 2.97
C SER A 136 15.23 4.60 4.12
N CYS A 137 14.17 4.41 4.89
CA CYS A 137 14.07 3.30 5.82
C CYS A 137 13.36 2.13 5.14
N GLU A 138 13.94 0.93 5.19
CA GLU A 138 13.39 -0.26 4.56
C GLU A 138 12.81 -1.20 5.62
N VAL A 139 11.58 -1.67 5.41
CA VAL A 139 10.99 -2.79 6.14
C VAL A 139 10.85 -3.96 5.16
N THR A 140 11.39 -5.12 5.52
CA THR A 140 11.29 -6.36 4.74
C THR A 140 10.50 -7.40 5.52
N ILE A 141 9.48 -7.97 4.89
CA ILE A 141 8.69 -9.11 5.37
C ILE A 141 8.96 -10.29 4.43
N ARG A 142 9.58 -11.36 4.95
CA ARG A 142 9.79 -12.62 4.24
C ARG A 142 8.76 -13.63 4.67
N LEU A 143 8.04 -14.16 3.70
CA LEU A 143 6.97 -15.13 3.89
C LEU A 143 7.51 -16.55 3.67
N PRO A 144 6.97 -17.58 4.35
CA PRO A 144 7.41 -18.95 4.18
C PRO A 144 7.08 -19.54 2.79
N GLY A 145 6.17 -18.90 2.06
CA GLY A 145 5.77 -19.29 0.71
C GLY A 145 5.13 -18.12 -0.03
N PRO A 146 4.87 -18.27 -1.35
CA PRO A 146 4.32 -17.19 -2.15
C PRO A 146 2.90 -16.88 -1.71
N ILE A 147 2.61 -15.60 -1.47
CA ILE A 147 1.27 -15.09 -1.23
C ILE A 147 0.82 -14.25 -2.41
N THR A 148 -0.49 -14.10 -2.57
CA THR A 148 -1.08 -13.14 -3.49
C THR A 148 -1.61 -11.95 -2.71
N ILE A 149 -1.18 -10.74 -3.08
CA ILE A 149 -1.56 -9.51 -2.40
C ILE A 149 -2.79 -8.90 -3.09
N GLY A 150 -3.87 -8.76 -2.34
CA GLY A 150 -5.06 -8.01 -2.71
C GLY A 150 -4.94 -6.52 -2.38
N ALA A 151 -4.52 -6.21 -1.17
CA ALA A 151 -4.31 -4.85 -0.70
C ALA A 151 -3.29 -4.81 0.44
N VAL A 152 -2.72 -3.64 0.70
CA VAL A 152 -1.90 -3.37 1.88
C VAL A 152 -2.52 -2.20 2.65
N ARG A 153 -2.74 -2.38 3.95
CA ARG A 153 -3.13 -1.28 4.85
C ARG A 153 -1.92 -0.86 5.66
N LEU A 154 -1.63 0.43 5.60
CA LEU A 154 -0.59 1.08 6.39
C LEU A 154 -1.25 1.95 7.45
N TYR A 155 -0.90 1.72 8.71
CA TYR A 155 -1.32 2.57 9.82
C TYR A 155 -0.19 3.56 10.11
N ASN A 156 -0.43 4.84 9.82
CA ASN A 156 0.60 5.87 9.98
C ASN A 156 0.83 6.24 11.46
N TYR A 157 1.96 6.87 11.76
CA TYR A 157 2.40 7.16 13.13
C TYR A 157 1.50 8.16 13.86
N ALA A 158 0.64 7.65 14.75
CA ALA A 158 -0.41 8.48 15.37
C ALA A 158 0.08 9.31 16.56
N LYS A 159 1.14 8.88 17.26
CA LYS A 159 1.65 9.55 18.46
C LYS A 159 2.21 10.93 18.16
N THR A 160 2.86 11.08 17.01
CA THR A 160 3.42 12.35 16.53
C THR A 160 3.33 12.37 15.01
N PRO A 161 2.24 12.89 14.43
CA PRO A 161 1.99 12.76 12.98
C PRO A 161 3.10 13.30 12.07
N ALA A 162 3.89 14.28 12.51
CA ALA A 162 5.07 14.77 11.78
C ALA A 162 6.15 13.70 11.54
N ARG A 163 6.22 12.67 12.41
CA ARG A 163 7.11 11.50 12.27
C ARG A 163 6.56 10.42 11.37
N GLY A 164 5.30 10.54 10.95
CA GLY A 164 4.66 9.56 10.09
C GLY A 164 5.28 9.54 8.69
N VAL A 165 5.24 8.38 8.04
CA VAL A 165 5.65 8.21 6.65
C VAL A 165 4.75 9.05 5.73
N LYS A 166 5.38 9.70 4.75
CA LYS A 166 4.71 10.45 3.69
C LYS A 166 4.90 9.74 2.35
N ASP A 167 6.07 9.82 1.74
CA ASP A 167 6.34 9.16 0.46
C ASP A 167 6.87 7.73 0.70
N PHE A 168 6.33 6.75 -0.03
CA PHE A 168 6.70 5.34 0.13
C PHE A 168 6.54 4.52 -1.15
N GLN A 169 7.22 3.37 -1.19
CA GLN A 169 7.09 2.36 -2.23
C GLN A 169 6.85 0.97 -1.63
N LEU A 170 6.05 0.16 -2.34
CA LEU A 170 5.84 -1.24 -2.07
C LEU A 170 6.54 -2.05 -3.17
N ILE A 171 7.39 -2.97 -2.75
CA ILE A 171 8.19 -3.81 -3.64
C ILE A 171 7.87 -5.27 -3.30
N LEU A 172 7.62 -6.10 -4.31
CA LEU A 172 7.42 -7.54 -4.16
C LEU A 172 8.42 -8.27 -5.05
N ASP A 173 9.24 -9.14 -4.45
CA ASP A 173 10.29 -9.91 -5.12
C ASP A 173 11.18 -9.04 -6.05
N GLY A 174 11.48 -7.81 -5.61
CA GLY A 174 12.33 -6.85 -6.34
C GLY A 174 11.60 -5.98 -7.37
N SER A 175 10.31 -6.21 -7.62
CA SER A 175 9.49 -5.38 -8.52
C SER A 175 8.66 -4.38 -7.73
N ILE A 176 8.67 -3.10 -8.11
CA ILE A 176 7.78 -2.10 -7.52
C ILE A 176 6.34 -2.44 -7.94
N ILE A 177 5.48 -2.65 -6.95
CA ILE A 177 4.05 -2.94 -7.17
C ILE A 177 3.16 -1.73 -6.87
N PHE A 178 3.65 -0.76 -6.09
CA PHE A 178 2.96 0.49 -5.79
C PHE A 178 3.95 1.56 -5.31
N GLY A 179 3.68 2.82 -5.63
CA GLY A 179 4.35 3.98 -5.04
C GLY A 179 3.35 5.10 -4.82
N GLY A 180 3.46 5.83 -3.72
CA GLY A 180 2.51 6.89 -3.42
C GLY A 180 2.75 7.62 -2.12
N VAL A 181 1.72 8.39 -1.72
CA VAL A 181 1.75 9.26 -0.55
C VAL A 181 0.77 8.75 0.50
N LEU A 182 1.26 8.45 1.70
CA LEU A 182 0.47 8.07 2.86
C LEU A 182 0.01 9.32 3.60
N ARG A 183 -1.30 9.44 3.87
CA ARG A 183 -1.84 10.57 4.64
C ARG A 183 -1.27 10.60 6.06
N ALA A 184 -1.04 11.81 6.58
CA ALA A 184 -0.68 12.00 7.97
C ALA A 184 -1.76 11.40 8.88
N ALA A 185 -1.33 10.85 10.02
CA ALA A 185 -2.28 10.41 11.03
C ALA A 185 -3.09 11.62 11.56
N PRO A 186 -4.39 11.44 11.86
CA PRO A 186 -5.20 12.52 12.40
C PRO A 186 -4.65 12.99 13.75
N LEU A 187 -4.63 14.31 13.97
CA LEU A 187 -4.32 14.87 15.28
C LEU A 187 -5.38 14.38 16.28
N ARG A 188 -4.93 13.77 17.38
CA ARG A 188 -5.82 13.46 18.49
C ARG A 188 -6.36 14.78 19.04
N ARG A 189 -7.69 14.91 19.07
CA ARG A 189 -8.31 16.04 19.76
C ARG A 189 -7.95 15.93 21.25
N PRO A 190 -7.55 17.03 21.90
CA PRO A 190 -7.44 17.02 23.36
C PRO A 190 -8.83 16.68 23.92
N THR A 191 -8.86 15.66 24.77
CA THR A 191 -10.03 15.26 25.57
C THR A 191 -10.28 16.25 26.69
#